data_AF-A0A9E0BAW2-F1
#
_entry.id   AF-A0A9E0BAW2-F1
#
_cell.length_a   1.000
_cell.length_b   1.000
_cell.length_c   1.000
_cell.angle_alpha   90.00
_cell.angle_beta   90.00
_cell.angle_gamma   90.00
#
_symmetry.space_group_name_H-M   'P 1'
#
loop_
_entity.id
_entity.type
_entity.pdbx_description
1 polymer ?
#
loop_
_entity_poly.entity_id
_entity_poly.type
_entity_poly.pdbx_seq_one_letter_code
_entity_poly.pdbx_strand_id
1 'polypeptide(L)'
;MKSEILHLLRNADGYISGQQLCEAFGVSRTAVWKAINQLKEEGYVIDSVQNKGYRITEYPDIITDTEIRSLLIKDSAILKSKADTEQG
;
A
#
# COMPACT_ATOMS: atom_id res chain seq x y z
N MET A 1 -6.01 7.08 5.37
CA MET A 1 -4.64 6.57 5.64
C MET A 1 -4.53 5.06 5.44
N LYS A 2 -5.05 4.18 6.30
CA LYS A 2 -4.91 2.71 6.10
C LYS A 2 -5.41 2.22 4.72
N SER A 3 -6.55 2.75 4.27
CA SER A 3 -7.15 2.47 2.96
C SER A 3 -6.29 2.98 1.81
N GLU A 4 -5.56 4.07 2.00
CA GLU A 4 -4.67 4.63 0.98
C GLU A 4 -3.36 3.83 0.90
N ILE A 5 -2.83 3.37 2.04
CA ILE A 5 -1.69 2.44 2.07
C ILE A 5 -2.07 1.12 1.38
N LEU A 6 -3.26 0.59 1.68
CA LEU A 6 -3.79 -0.60 1.01
C LEU A 6 -3.89 -0.37 -0.51
N HIS A 7 -4.45 0.76 -0.92
CA HIS A 7 -4.57 1.13 -2.33
C HIS A 7 -3.21 1.21 -3.03
N LEU A 8 -2.19 1.83 -2.41
CA LEU A 8 -0.85 1.88 -2.98
C LEU A 8 -0.22 0.49 -3.08
N LEU A 9 -0.29 -0.31 -2.02
CA LEU A 9 0.27 -1.68 -2.02
C LEU A 9 -0.42 -2.59 -3.05
N ARG A 10 -1.72 -2.39 -3.31
CA ARG A 10 -2.50 -3.10 -4.32
C ARG A 10 -2.13 -2.68 -5.75
N ASN A 11 -1.89 -1.39 -5.97
CA ASN A 11 -1.56 -0.85 -7.30
C ASN A 11 -0.06 -0.86 -7.62
N ALA A 12 0.80 -1.14 -6.63
CA ALA A 12 2.22 -1.29 -6.83
C ALA A 12 2.57 -2.66 -7.42
N ASP A 13 3.39 -2.64 -8.45
CA ASP A 13 3.96 -3.85 -9.04
C ASP A 13 5.20 -4.27 -8.21
N GLY A 14 4.95 -4.83 -7.02
CA GLY A 14 6.00 -5.37 -6.13
C GLY A 14 6.08 -4.74 -4.74
N TYR A 15 7.30 -4.61 -4.21
CA TYR A 15 7.54 -4.08 -2.87
C TYR A 15 7.58 -2.55 -2.87
N ILE A 16 6.88 -1.92 -1.93
CA ILE A 16 7.00 -0.49 -1.67
C ILE A 16 7.85 -0.28 -0.42
N SER A 17 8.92 0.51 -0.54
CA SER A 17 9.77 0.81 0.62
C SER A 17 9.00 1.59 1.68
N GLY A 18 9.31 1.33 2.95
CA GLY A 18 8.73 2.09 4.06
C GLY A 18 9.03 3.60 3.98
N GLN A 19 10.16 3.97 3.37
CA GLN A 19 10.50 5.37 3.12
C GLN A 19 9.58 6.01 2.08
N GLN A 20 9.31 5.34 0.95
CA GLN A 20 8.35 5.82 -0.04
C GLN A 20 6.96 6.03 0.57
N LEU A 21 6.50 5.12 1.44
CA LEU A 21 5.23 5.30 2.15
C LEU A 21 5.28 6.52 3.10
N CYS A 22 6.38 6.71 3.84
CA CYS A 22 6.51 7.89 4.71
C CYS A 22 6.49 9.20 3.92
N GLU A 23 7.20 9.25 2.79
CA GLU A 23 7.27 10.43 1.92
C GLU A 23 5.94 10.71 1.21
N ALA A 24 5.29 9.68 0.67
CA ALA A 24 4.01 9.80 -0.02
C ALA A 24 2.88 10.33 0.89
N PHE A 25 2.87 9.92 2.16
CA PHE A 25 1.85 10.33 3.13
C PHE A 25 2.29 11.47 4.07
N GLY A 26 3.57 11.85 4.05
CA GLY A 26 4.13 12.83 5.00
C GLY A 26 4.06 12.38 6.46
N VAL A 27 4.16 11.07 6.73
CA VAL A 27 4.02 10.49 8.07
C VAL A 27 5.27 9.78 8.56
N SER A 28 5.34 9.52 9.86
CA SER A 28 6.44 8.76 10.45
C SER A 28 6.38 7.27 10.13
N ARG A 29 7.53 6.59 10.16
CA ARG A 29 7.64 5.13 10.00
C ARG A 29 6.74 4.37 10.97
N THR A 30 6.57 4.89 12.18
CA THR A 30 5.68 4.29 13.19
C THR A 30 4.21 4.36 12.78
N ALA A 31 3.78 5.44 12.11
CA ALA A 31 2.40 5.54 11.61
C ALA A 31 2.15 4.55 10.47
N VAL A 32 3.11 4.40 9.54
CA VAL A 32 3.06 3.37 8.49
C VAL A 32 2.99 1.98 9.12
N TRP A 33 3.87 1.67 10.07
CA TRP A 33 3.88 0.37 10.76
C TRP A 33 2.56 0.07 11.45
N LYS A 34 1.96 1.05 12.14
CA LYS A 34 0.63 0.90 12.75
C LYS A 34 -0.45 0.58 11.72
N ALA A 35 -0.46 1.27 10.58
CA ALA A 35 -1.41 1.00 9.51
C ALA A 35 -1.22 -0.40 8.88
N ILE A 36 0.04 -0.81 8.66
CA ILE A 36 0.36 -2.16 8.17
C ILE A 36 -0.11 -3.24 9.14
N ASN A 37 0.10 -3.05 10.45
CA ASN A 37 -0.38 -3.99 11.45
C ASN A 37 -1.91 -4.07 11.51
N GLN A 38 -2.61 -2.95 11.40
CA GLN A 38 -4.08 -2.96 11.32
C GLN A 38 -4.58 -3.73 10.09
N LEU A 39 -3.91 -3.59 8.94
CA LEU A 39 -4.22 -4.41 7.76
C LEU A 39 -3.96 -5.90 8.05
N LYS A 40 -2.88 -6.26 8.75
CA LYS A 40 -2.65 -7.64 9.17
C LYS A 40 -3.74 -8.18 10.09
N GLU A 41 -4.21 -7.37 11.03
CA GLU A 41 -5.33 -7.71 11.93
C GLU A 41 -6.66 -7.89 11.17
N GLU A 42 -6.85 -7.17 10.06
CA GLU A 42 -8.00 -7.33 9.17
C GLU A 42 -7.92 -8.58 8.26
N GLY A 43 -6.83 -9.34 8.33
CA GLY A 43 -6.64 -10.58 7.58
C GLY A 43 -5.82 -10.44 6.30
N TYR A 44 -5.19 -9.29 6.06
CA TYR A 44 -4.25 -9.13 4.93
C TYR A 44 -2.89 -9.74 5.28
N VAL A 45 -2.33 -10.53 4.38
CA VAL A 45 -0.96 -11.04 4.54
C VAL A 45 -0.01 -10.07 3.86
N ILE A 46 0.74 -9.32 4.67
CA ILE A 46 1.73 -8.34 4.20
C ILE A 46 3.13 -8.83 4.53
N ASP A 47 3.88 -9.14 3.48
CA ASP A 47 5.29 -9.45 3.56
C ASP A 47 6.11 -8.16 3.78
N SER A 48 7.07 -8.23 4.70
CA SER A 48 7.87 -7.10 5.15
C SER A 48 9.33 -7.50 5.14
N VAL A 49 10.06 -7.08 4.12
CA VAL A 49 11.47 -7.43 3.94
C VAL A 49 12.35 -6.22 4.24
N GLN A 50 13.35 -6.41 5.12
CA GLN A 50 14.34 -5.38 5.41
C GLN A 50 15.06 -4.94 4.12
N ASN A 51 15.23 -3.63 3.94
CA ASN A 51 15.79 -3.01 2.72
C ASN A 51 15.00 -3.20 1.41
N LYS A 52 13.82 -3.86 1.44
CA LYS A 52 12.90 -3.95 0.28
C LYS A 52 11.58 -3.21 0.52
N GLY A 53 10.99 -3.38 1.71
CA GLY A 53 9.72 -2.75 2.06
C GLY A 53 8.58 -3.73 2.27
N TYR A 54 7.37 -3.30 1.89
CA TYR A 54 6.11 -3.99 2.15
C TYR A 54 5.45 -4.42 0.84
N ARG A 55 4.84 -5.61 0.84
CA ARG A 55 4.04 -6.13 -0.29
C ARG A 55 2.89 -6.98 0.24
N ILE A 56 1.71 -6.84 -0.34
CA ILE A 56 0.59 -7.73 -0.06
C ILE A 56 0.83 -9.05 -0.80
N THR A 57 0.81 -10.16 -0.07
CA THR A 57 0.93 -11.50 -0.65
C THR A 57 -0.44 -12.18 -0.74
N GLU A 58 -1.33 -11.92 0.22
CA GLU A 58 -2.68 -12.49 0.22
C GLU A 58 -3.69 -11.47 0.75
N TYR A 59 -4.90 -11.54 0.21
CA TYR A 59 -6.05 -10.72 0.59
C TYR A 59 -7.02 -11.56 1.42
N PRO A 60 -7.72 -10.97 2.41
CA PRO A 60 -8.73 -11.69 3.16
C PRO A 60 -9.88 -12.14 2.25
N ASP A 61 -10.47 -13.30 2.54
CA ASP A 61 -11.64 -13.86 1.82
C ASP A 61 -12.96 -13.16 2.19
N ILE A 62 -12.88 -12.08 2.97
CA ILE A 62 -13.99 -11.22 3.36
C ILE A 62 -13.74 -9.80 2.87
N ILE A 63 -14.77 -9.17 2.32
CA ILE A 63 -14.70 -7.77 1.91
C ILE A 63 -14.69 -6.91 3.17
N THR A 64 -13.56 -6.28 3.48
CA THR A 64 -13.44 -5.37 4.63
C THR A 64 -13.87 -3.95 4.26
N ASP A 65 -14.31 -3.14 5.24
CA ASP A 65 -14.59 -1.71 5.04
C ASP A 65 -13.37 -0.98 4.44
N THR A 66 -12.16 -1.38 4.82
CA THR A 66 -10.92 -0.84 4.26
C THR A 66 -10.76 -1.15 2.78
N GLU A 67 -11.15 -2.35 2.33
CA GLU A 67 -11.14 -2.73 0.92
C GLU A 67 -12.13 -1.86 0.13
N ILE A 68 -13.36 -1.71 0.63
CA ILE A 68 -14.38 -0.87 -0.01
C ILE A 68 -13.86 0.57 -0.13
N ARG A 69 -13.27 1.11 0.94
CA ARG A 69 -12.70 2.47 0.93
C ARG A 69 -11.51 2.60 -0.02
N SER A 70 -10.66 1.57 -0.12
CA SER A 70 -9.51 1.52 -1.03
C SER A 70 -9.95 1.62 -2.50
N LEU A 71 -11.06 0.99 -2.85
CA LEU A 71 -11.66 1.02 -4.19
C LEU A 71 -12.40 2.33 -4.50
N LEU A 72 -12.84 3.07 -3.48
CA LEU A 72 -13.51 4.37 -3.64
C LEU A 72 -12.52 5.54 -3.81
N ILE A 73 -11.21 5.30 -3.67
CA ILE A 73 -10.19 6.30 -3.96
C ILE A 73 -10.19 6.53 -5.48
N LYS A 74 -10.88 7.58 -5.93
CA LYS A 74 -10.93 8.00 -7.34
C LYS A 74 -9.51 8.29 -7.85
N ASP A 75 -9.11 7.62 -8.93
CA ASP A 75 -7.84 7.71 -9.69
C ASP A 75 -7.31 9.13 -10.02
N SER A 76 -8.08 10.18 -9.76
CA SER A 76 -7.73 11.57 -10.08
C SER A 76 -6.46 12.12 -9.43
N ALA A 77 -5.83 11.44 -8.45
CA ALA A 77 -4.66 11.96 -7.74
C ALA A 77 -3.34 11.18 -7.92
N ILE A 78 -3.34 9.93 -8.42
CA ILE A 78 -2.15 9.05 -8.41
C ILE A 78 -1.53 8.84 -9.81
N LEU A 79 -2.14 9.34 -10.89
CA LEU A 79 -1.62 9.22 -12.26
C LEU A 79 -0.56 10.28 -12.66
N LYS A 80 0.38 10.63 -11.76
CA LYS A 80 1.51 11.51 -12.13
C LYS A 80 2.86 10.82 -12.37
N SER A 81 2.96 9.48 -12.35
CA SER A 81 4.26 8.85 -12.63
C SER A 81 4.16 7.43 -13.20
N LYS A 82 3.51 7.26 -14.36
CA LYS A 82 3.85 6.21 -15.33
C LYS A 82 4.19 6.88 -16.67
N ALA A 83 5.33 7.56 -16.69
CA ALA A 83 6.09 7.79 -17.91
C ALA A 83 7.43 7.09 -17.71
N ASP A 84 7.86 6.35 -18.72
CA ASP A 84 9.17 5.72 -18.85
C ASP A 84 9.39 4.44 -18.03
N THR A 85 9.08 3.28 -18.65
CA THR A 85 10.06 2.24 -18.99
C THR A 85 9.33 1.11 -19.76
N GLU A 86 8.97 1.39 -21.02
CA GLU A 86 9.07 0.40 -22.09
C GLU A 86 10.34 0.74 -22.84
N GLN A 87 11.42 -0.05 -22.74
CA GLN A 87 12.42 -0.32 -23.79
C GLN A 87 13.31 -1.47 -23.32
N GLY A 88 13.43 -2.51 -24.15
CA GLY A 88 14.35 -3.63 -23.97
C GLY A 88 13.88 -4.89 -24.68
#